data_AF-A0A2V8IR63-F1
#
_entry.id   AF-A0A2V8IR63-F1
#
_cell.length_a   1.000
_cell.length_b   1.000
_cell.length_c   1.000
_cell.angle_alpha   90.00
_cell.angle_beta   90.00
_cell.angle_gamma   90.00
#
_symmetry.space_group_name_H-M   'P 1'
#
loop_
_entity.id
_entity.type
_entity.pdbx_description
1 polymer ?
#
loop_
_entity_poly.entity_id
_entity_poly.type
_entity_poly.pdbx_seq_one_letter_code
_entity_poly.pdbx_strand_id
1 'polypeptide(L)'
;MKLHQDQNFERALESAVVASWADLMRGRQNGLIHIEYGFAASGTLDHLQVWSSITRGYWLLACSYWMSASKLHDSGVHFDNGYQSEGLARNLAVVMQHQHAFALPPNLGRRGLLQITTPTATESIAGAASMRDVFDSVSSPLAEIRLAATG
;
A
#
# COMPACT_ATOMS: atom_id res chain seq x y z
N MET A 1 0.23 -8.59 25.70
CA MET A 1 0.78 -8.63 24.33
C MET A 1 0.40 -7.31 23.66
N LYS A 2 1.34 -6.37 23.52
CA LYS A 2 1.09 -5.08 22.86
C LYS A 2 0.98 -5.36 21.37
N LEU A 3 -0.23 -5.29 20.82
CA LEU A 3 -0.40 -5.35 19.37
C LEU A 3 0.20 -4.10 18.75
N HIS A 4 0.55 -4.22 17.48
CA HIS A 4 1.24 -3.29 16.58
C HIS A 4 0.57 -1.91 16.44
N GLN A 5 0.25 -1.22 17.56
CA GLN A 5 -0.14 0.19 17.58
C GLN A 5 0.95 1.10 17.01
N ASP A 6 2.16 0.56 16.83
CA ASP A 6 3.30 1.25 16.23
C ASP A 6 3.41 1.06 14.70
N GLN A 7 2.58 0.21 14.07
CA GLN A 7 2.57 0.10 12.60
C GLN A 7 1.67 1.18 11.98
N ASN A 8 2.32 2.27 11.57
CA ASN A 8 1.73 3.33 10.77
C ASN A 8 1.35 2.80 9.38
N PHE A 9 0.15 3.13 8.93
CA PHE A 9 -0.34 2.77 7.59
C PHE A 9 0.59 3.24 6.46
N GLU A 10 1.14 4.45 6.55
CA GLU A 10 2.07 4.96 5.55
C GLU A 10 3.38 4.15 5.50
N ARG A 11 3.84 3.62 6.65
CA ARG A 11 5.00 2.72 6.70
C ARG A 11 4.70 1.36 6.08
N ALA A 12 3.48 0.86 6.21
CA ALA A 12 3.05 -0.36 5.53
C ALA A 12 2.99 -0.15 4.01
N LEU A 13 2.45 0.99 3.54
CA LEU A 13 2.47 1.36 2.13
C LEU A 13 3.90 1.52 1.58
N GLU A 14 4.77 2.20 2.33
CA GLU A 14 6.19 2.34 1.97
C GLU A 14 6.85 0.97 1.83
N SER A 15 6.66 0.08 2.81
CA SER A 15 7.19 -1.28 2.78
C SER A 15 6.67 -2.08 1.57
N ALA A 16 5.38 -1.95 1.25
CA ALA A 16 4.76 -2.60 0.10
C ALA A 16 5.39 -2.16 -1.24
N VAL A 17 5.64 -0.86 -1.39
CA VAL A 17 6.28 -0.28 -2.57
C VAL A 17 7.76 -0.66 -2.65
N VAL A 18 8.49 -0.55 -1.54
CA VAL A 18 9.92 -0.89 -1.48
C VAL A 18 10.14 -2.37 -1.79
N ALA A 19 9.29 -3.26 -1.27
CA ALA A 19 9.35 -4.69 -1.59
C ALA A 19 9.06 -5.00 -3.08
N SER A 20 8.39 -4.09 -3.77
CA SER A 20 7.99 -4.22 -5.19
C SER A 20 8.75 -3.24 -6.10
N TRP A 21 9.86 -2.67 -5.61
CA TRP A 21 10.56 -1.57 -6.27
C TRP A 21 11.07 -1.93 -7.67
N ALA A 22 11.58 -3.15 -7.84
CA ALA A 22 12.13 -3.61 -9.12
C ALA A 22 11.08 -3.60 -10.24
N ASP A 23 9.85 -4.04 -9.94
CA ASP A 23 8.74 -4.05 -10.88
C ASP A 23 8.31 -2.62 -11.23
N LEU A 24 8.20 -1.76 -10.21
CA LEU A 24 7.81 -0.36 -10.33
C LEU A 24 8.85 0.51 -11.07
N MET A 25 10.12 0.12 -11.04
CA MET A 25 11.17 0.79 -11.80
C MET A 25 11.41 0.18 -13.18
N ARG A 26 10.74 -0.93 -13.53
CA ARG A 26 10.90 -1.63 -14.82
C ARG A 26 12.37 -1.91 -15.16
N GLY A 27 13.14 -2.33 -14.14
CA GLY A 27 14.58 -2.60 -14.26
C GLY A 27 15.50 -1.38 -14.21
N ARG A 28 14.99 -0.16 -14.00
CA ARG A 28 15.82 1.02 -13.72
C ARG A 28 16.32 1.01 -12.26
N GLN A 29 17.50 1.57 -12.04
CA GLN A 29 18.10 1.61 -10.70
C GLN A 29 17.54 2.73 -9.83
N ASN A 30 17.19 3.87 -10.44
CA ASN A 30 16.77 5.07 -9.73
C ASN A 30 15.43 5.58 -10.22
N GLY A 31 14.67 6.16 -9.30
CA GLY A 31 13.43 6.83 -9.60
C GLY A 31 12.77 7.38 -8.36
N LEU A 32 11.53 7.81 -8.54
CA LEU A 32 10.68 8.31 -7.48
C LEU A 32 9.32 7.63 -7.59
N ILE A 33 8.79 7.18 -6.46
CA ILE A 33 7.41 6.76 -6.35
C ILE A 33 6.68 7.79 -5.52
N HIS A 34 5.44 8.10 -5.90
CA HIS A 34 4.50 8.73 -4.99
C HIS A 34 3.20 7.96 -4.96
N ILE A 35 2.58 7.94 -3.78
CA ILE A 35 1.29 7.33 -3.52
C ILE A 35 0.34 8.45 -3.15
N GLU A 36 -0.70 8.61 -3.95
CA GLU A 36 -1.84 9.45 -3.60
C GLU A 36 -2.94 8.57 -3.02
N TYR A 37 -3.57 9.00 -1.94
CA TYR A 37 -4.68 8.24 -1.36
C TYR A 37 -5.78 9.17 -0.84
N GLY A 38 -7.01 8.66 -0.88
CA GLY A 38 -8.19 9.40 -0.44
C GLY A 38 -9.03 8.60 0.54
N PHE A 39 -9.78 9.33 1.36
CA PHE A 39 -10.58 8.78 2.43
C PHE A 39 -12.06 8.76 2.08
N ALA A 40 -12.76 7.73 2.55
CA ALA A 40 -14.21 7.70 2.64
C ALA A 40 -14.68 8.58 3.81
N ALA A 41 -16.00 8.85 3.84
CA ALA A 41 -16.64 9.56 4.95
C ALA A 41 -16.49 8.84 6.31
N SER A 42 -16.26 7.52 6.31
CA SER A 42 -15.95 6.72 7.50
C SER A 42 -14.58 7.03 8.12
N GLY A 43 -13.70 7.74 7.41
CA GLY A 43 -12.32 8.00 7.83
C GLY A 43 -11.33 6.91 7.44
N THR A 44 -11.77 5.80 6.86
CA THR A 44 -10.89 4.80 6.21
C THR A 44 -10.51 5.27 4.81
N LEU A 45 -9.42 4.75 4.27
CA LEU A 45 -9.06 4.96 2.87
C LEU A 45 -10.03 4.23 1.95
N ASP A 46 -10.42 4.93 0.89
CA ASP A 46 -11.33 4.43 -0.15
C ASP A 46 -10.55 4.04 -1.42
N HIS A 47 -9.49 4.79 -1.73
CA HIS A 47 -8.66 4.56 -2.90
C HIS A 47 -7.22 4.99 -2.68
N LEU A 48 -6.33 4.39 -3.47
CA LEU A 48 -4.98 4.88 -3.66
C LEU A 48 -4.54 4.75 -5.13
N GLN A 49 -3.55 5.56 -5.50
CA GLN A 49 -2.87 5.55 -6.78
C GLN A 49 -1.37 5.55 -6.53
N VAL A 50 -0.66 4.63 -7.17
CA VAL A 50 0.80 4.56 -7.14
C VAL A 50 1.30 5.07 -8.48
N TRP A 51 2.13 6.11 -8.45
CA TRP A 51 2.77 6.61 -9.66
C TRP A 51 4.28 6.54 -9.57
N SER A 52 4.88 6.32 -10.73
CA SER A 52 6.31 6.10 -10.90
C SER A 52 6.91 7.14 -11.85
N SER A 53 8.01 7.73 -11.40
CA SER A 53 8.89 8.57 -12.19
C SER A 53 10.24 7.88 -12.35
N ILE A 54 10.36 7.11 -13.44
CA ILE A 54 11.63 6.54 -13.90
C ILE A 54 12.43 7.51 -14.78
N THR A 55 11.77 8.54 -15.30
CA THR A 55 12.37 9.60 -16.12
C THR A 55 12.01 10.94 -15.50
N ARG A 56 13.03 11.75 -15.23
CA ARG A 56 12.88 13.02 -14.50
C ARG A 56 11.83 13.90 -15.16
N GLY A 57 10.86 14.37 -14.36
CA GLY A 57 9.79 15.26 -14.81
C GLY A 57 8.63 14.54 -15.48
N TYR A 58 8.66 13.21 -15.57
CA TYR A 58 7.59 12.41 -16.15
C TYR A 58 7.06 11.41 -15.13
N TRP A 59 5.73 11.38 -14.98
CA TRP A 59 5.01 10.51 -14.05
C TRP A 59 4.07 9.61 -14.82
N LEU A 60 4.11 8.32 -14.52
CA LEU A 60 3.18 7.32 -15.04
C LEU A 60 2.42 6.69 -13.89
N LEU A 61 1.10 6.57 -14.04
CA LEU A 61 0.30 5.78 -13.12
C LEU A 61 0.70 4.32 -13.28
N ALA A 62 1.23 3.70 -12.22
CA ALA A 62 1.58 2.30 -12.22
C ALA A 62 0.34 1.45 -11.92
N CYS A 63 -0.38 1.80 -10.86
CA CYS A 63 -1.65 1.18 -10.53
C CYS A 63 -2.55 2.07 -9.68
N SER A 64 -3.84 1.75 -9.68
CA SER A 64 -4.80 2.22 -8.69
C SER A 64 -5.31 1.04 -7.87
N TYR A 65 -5.76 1.31 -6.65
CA TYR A 65 -6.49 0.34 -5.83
C TYR A 65 -7.75 1.00 -5.30
N TRP A 66 -8.89 0.33 -5.44
CA TRP A 66 -10.19 0.79 -4.94
C TRP A 66 -10.75 -0.20 -3.91
N MET A 67 -11.27 0.31 -2.79
CA MET A 67 -11.91 -0.55 -1.79
C MET A 67 -13.24 -1.12 -2.27
N SER A 68 -13.97 -0.37 -3.08
CA SER A 68 -15.28 -0.76 -3.61
C SER A 68 -15.35 -0.58 -5.12
N ALA A 69 -16.10 -1.46 -5.79
CA ALA A 69 -16.36 -1.33 -7.21
C ALA A 69 -17.40 -0.22 -7.48
N SER A 70 -17.30 0.41 -8.64
CA SER A 70 -18.29 1.35 -9.17
C SER A 70 -18.54 1.09 -10.66
N LYS A 71 -19.36 1.92 -11.31
CA LYS A 71 -19.52 1.83 -12.77
C LYS A 71 -18.25 2.20 -13.55
N LEU A 72 -17.28 2.84 -12.90
CA LEU A 72 -16.07 3.38 -13.55
C LEU A 72 -14.82 2.54 -13.26
N HIS A 73 -14.83 1.72 -12.22
CA HIS A 73 -13.68 0.92 -11.79
C HIS A 73 -14.12 -0.30 -11.00
N ASP A 74 -13.34 -1.37 -11.09
CA ASP A 74 -13.49 -2.53 -10.23
C ASP A 74 -12.90 -2.27 -8.85
N SER A 75 -13.24 -3.11 -7.87
CA SER A 75 -12.55 -3.16 -6.58
C SER A 75 -11.22 -3.90 -6.70
N GLY A 76 -10.25 -3.56 -5.86
CA GLY A 76 -8.92 -4.15 -5.87
C GLY A 76 -7.96 -3.37 -6.75
N VAL A 77 -6.84 -4.01 -7.10
CA VAL A 77 -5.77 -3.37 -7.88
C VAL A 77 -6.10 -3.38 -9.37
N HIS A 78 -5.80 -2.27 -10.04
CA HIS A 78 -5.80 -2.15 -11.49
C HIS A 78 -4.49 -1.50 -11.94
N PHE A 79 -3.71 -2.21 -12.77
CA PHE A 79 -2.46 -1.69 -13.32
C PHE A 79 -2.69 -0.93 -14.63
N ASP A 80 -1.91 0.11 -14.85
CA ASP A 80 -1.98 0.98 -16.04
C ASP A 80 -0.59 1.10 -16.69
N ASN A 81 -0.50 1.73 -17.87
CA ASN A 81 0.76 2.08 -18.54
C ASN A 81 1.74 0.89 -18.77
N GLY A 82 1.18 -0.32 -18.88
CA GLY A 82 1.94 -1.56 -19.05
C GLY A 82 2.72 -2.01 -17.82
N TYR A 83 2.39 -1.49 -16.63
CA TYR A 83 2.89 -2.01 -15.37
C TYR A 83 2.19 -3.31 -15.00
N GLN A 84 2.90 -4.20 -14.32
CA GLN A 84 2.38 -5.42 -13.71
C GLN A 84 3.28 -5.76 -12.52
N SER A 85 2.69 -6.17 -11.40
CA SER A 85 3.43 -6.69 -10.25
C SER A 85 2.51 -7.52 -9.35
N GLU A 86 2.69 -8.83 -9.35
CA GLU A 86 1.93 -9.71 -8.45
C GLU A 86 2.25 -9.41 -6.98
N GLY A 87 3.53 -9.12 -6.69
CA GLY A 87 3.98 -8.75 -5.35
C GLY A 87 3.28 -7.49 -4.85
N LEU A 88 3.27 -6.43 -5.66
CA LEU A 88 2.60 -5.18 -5.28
C LEU A 88 1.10 -5.36 -5.13
N ALA A 89 0.46 -6.08 -6.05
CA ALA A 89 -0.97 -6.38 -5.98
C ALA A 89 -1.34 -7.03 -4.64
N ARG A 90 -0.59 -8.06 -4.25
CA ARG A 90 -0.82 -8.80 -3.00
C ARG A 90 -0.54 -7.93 -1.77
N ASN A 91 0.55 -7.18 -1.78
CA ASN A 91 0.92 -6.29 -0.68
C ASN A 91 -0.13 -5.20 -0.46
N LEU A 92 -0.55 -4.52 -1.53
CA LEU A 92 -1.58 -3.49 -1.46
C LEU A 92 -2.93 -4.06 -1.02
N ALA A 93 -3.32 -5.25 -1.50
CA ALA A 93 -4.54 -5.90 -1.05
C ALA A 93 -4.55 -6.13 0.45
N VAL A 94 -3.47 -6.65 1.03
CA VAL A 94 -3.39 -6.85 2.48
C VAL A 94 -3.46 -5.54 3.25
N VAL A 95 -2.66 -4.54 2.86
CA VAL A 95 -2.63 -3.24 3.53
C VAL A 95 -3.99 -2.55 3.48
N MET A 96 -4.64 -2.56 2.31
CA MET A 96 -5.94 -1.90 2.10
C MET A 96 -7.12 -2.63 2.74
N GLN A 97 -7.13 -3.96 2.74
CA GLN A 97 -8.22 -4.74 3.35
C GLN A 97 -8.13 -4.78 4.88
N HIS A 98 -6.93 -4.67 5.43
CA HIS A 98 -6.68 -4.74 6.87
C HIS A 98 -6.30 -3.37 7.45
N GLN A 99 -6.87 -2.28 6.92
CA GLN A 99 -6.60 -0.91 7.39
C GLN A 99 -6.73 -0.71 8.90
N HIS A 100 -7.65 -1.44 9.54
CA HIS A 100 -7.88 -1.40 10.99
C HIS A 100 -6.72 -1.96 11.82
N ALA A 101 -5.79 -2.71 11.20
CA ALA A 101 -4.58 -3.20 11.84
C ALA A 101 -3.50 -2.11 11.97
N PHE A 102 -3.69 -0.95 11.33
CA PHE A 102 -2.72 0.15 11.28
C PHE A 102 -3.25 1.41 11.92
N ALA A 103 -2.33 2.25 12.41
CA ALA A 103 -2.65 3.64 12.71
C ALA A 103 -2.85 4.42 11.39
N LEU A 104 -4.09 4.79 11.09
CA LEU A 104 -4.42 5.56 9.90
C LEU A 104 -4.04 7.05 10.06
N PRO A 105 -3.54 7.70 9.00
CA PRO A 105 -3.39 9.15 8.99
C PRO A 105 -4.75 9.84 9.18
N PRO A 106 -4.81 11.00 9.87
CA PRO A 106 -6.06 11.69 10.11
C PRO A 106 -6.68 12.15 8.77
N ASN A 107 -7.97 11.88 8.59
CA ASN A 107 -8.72 12.40 7.46
C ASN A 107 -8.95 13.91 7.65
N LEU A 108 -8.14 14.74 7.00
CA LEU A 108 -8.22 16.20 7.05
C LEU A 108 -9.06 16.79 5.90
N GLY A 109 -9.90 15.99 5.24
CA GLY A 109 -10.69 16.42 4.08
C GLY A 109 -9.86 16.68 2.83
N ARG A 110 -8.60 16.21 2.80
CA ARG A 110 -7.68 16.32 1.67
C ARG A 110 -7.07 14.96 1.34
N ARG A 111 -6.57 14.81 0.11
CA ARG A 111 -5.80 13.64 -0.28
C ARG A 111 -4.49 13.59 0.50
N GLY A 112 -4.11 12.39 0.92
CA GLY A 112 -2.77 12.12 1.44
C GLY A 112 -1.80 11.88 0.30
N LEU A 113 -0.52 12.17 0.56
CA LEU A 113 0.57 12.00 -0.38
C LEU A 113 1.79 11.44 0.36
N LEU A 114 2.27 10.29 -0.09
CA LEU A 114 3.52 9.69 0.38
C LEU A 114 4.51 9.66 -0.77
N GLN A 115 5.73 10.16 -0.56
CA GLN A 115 6.79 10.12 -1.56
C GLN A 115 7.92 9.20 -1.10
N ILE A 116 8.37 8.32 -1.98
CA ILE A 116 9.35 7.27 -1.70
C ILE A 116 10.47 7.37 -2.74
N THR A 117 11.69 7.62 -2.26
CA THR A 117 12.91 7.66 -3.09
C THR A 117 13.49 6.27 -3.28
N THR A 118 14.47 6.14 -4.18
CA THR A 118 15.22 4.88 -4.36
C THR A 118 15.66 4.29 -3.01
N PRO A 119 15.19 3.09 -2.65
CA PRO A 119 15.59 2.43 -1.42
C PRO A 119 17.02 1.91 -1.54
N THR A 120 17.74 1.92 -0.43
CA THR A 120 18.98 1.17 -0.27
C THR A 120 18.72 -0.33 -0.25
N ALA A 121 19.78 -1.14 -0.41
CA ALA A 121 19.66 -2.59 -0.31
C ALA A 121 19.13 -3.02 1.07
N THR A 122 19.56 -2.34 2.14
CA THR A 122 19.09 -2.60 3.51
C THR A 122 17.60 -2.28 3.66
N GLU A 123 17.14 -1.14 3.15
CA GLU A 123 15.73 -0.77 3.18
C GLU A 123 14.87 -1.73 2.34
N SER A 124 15.41 -2.21 1.22
CA SER A 124 14.73 -3.19 0.37
C SER A 124 14.49 -4.52 1.12
N ILE A 125 15.51 -5.01 1.82
CA ILE A 125 15.41 -6.21 2.66
C ILE A 125 14.44 -5.97 3.82
N ALA A 126 14.55 -4.83 4.49
CA ALA A 126 13.68 -4.48 5.61
C ALA A 126 12.21 -4.33 5.20
N GLY A 127 11.93 -3.70 4.06
CA GLY A 127 10.57 -3.55 3.52
C GLY A 127 9.94 -4.91 3.17
N ALA A 128 10.71 -5.82 2.57
CA ALA A 128 10.24 -7.18 2.29
C ALA A 128 9.96 -7.99 3.57
N ALA A 129 10.83 -7.88 4.58
CA ALA A 129 10.61 -8.52 5.88
C ALA A 129 9.37 -7.93 6.60
N SER A 130 9.24 -6.61 6.61
CA SER A 130 8.10 -5.89 7.18
C SER A 130 6.77 -6.35 6.56
N MET A 131 6.71 -6.50 5.23
CA MET A 131 5.50 -7.01 4.58
C MET A 131 5.19 -8.45 4.99
N ARG A 132 6.21 -9.31 5.11
CA ARG A 132 6.01 -10.70 5.58
C ARG A 132 5.46 -10.73 7.00
N ASP A 133 5.96 -9.89 7.90
CA ASP A 133 5.43 -9.77 9.26
C ASP A 133 3.96 -9.30 9.25
N VAL A 134 3.61 -8.35 8.36
CA VAL A 134 2.21 -7.92 8.16
C VAL A 134 1.35 -9.10 7.70
N PHE A 135 1.78 -9.88 6.71
CA PHE A 135 1.06 -11.07 6.25
C PHE A 135 0.82 -12.07 7.38
N ASP A 136 1.85 -12.37 8.17
CA ASP A 136 1.76 -13.32 9.28
C ASP A 136 0.81 -12.82 10.36
N SER A 137 0.77 -11.51 10.60
CA SER A 137 -0.12 -10.89 11.59
C SER A 137 -1.60 -10.97 11.19
N VAL A 138 -1.91 -10.72 9.91
CA VAL A 138 -3.29 -10.74 9.41
C VAL A 138 -3.80 -12.15 9.14
N SER A 139 -2.91 -13.10 8.84
CA SER A 139 -3.25 -14.50 8.57
C SER A 139 -3.37 -15.35 9.84
N SER A 140 -3.07 -14.78 11.01
CA SER A 140 -3.11 -15.51 12.27
C SER A 140 -4.56 -15.81 12.70
N PRO A 141 -4.92 -17.06 13.05
CA PRO A 141 -6.29 -17.45 13.41
C PRO A 141 -6.84 -16.74 14.68
N LEU A 142 -5.98 -16.09 15.47
CA LEU A 142 -6.42 -15.22 16.57
C LEU A 142 -7.01 -13.88 16.10
N ALA A 143 -6.76 -13.45 14.86
CA ALA A 143 -7.38 -12.28 14.26
C ALA A 143 -8.86 -12.54 13.93
N GLU A 144 -9.20 -13.74 13.43
CA GLU A 144 -10.57 -14.14 13.10
C GLU A 144 -11.48 -14.22 14.34
N ILE A 145 -10.97 -14.72 15.48
CA ILE A 145 -11.72 -14.81 16.74
C ILE A 145 -12.12 -13.41 17.26
N ARG A 146 -11.37 -12.36 16.92
CA ARG A 146 -11.66 -10.98 17.36
C ARG A 146 -12.72 -10.28 16.51
N LEU A 147 -12.84 -10.58 15.21
CA LEU A 147 -13.92 -10.02 14.40
C LEU A 147 -15.29 -10.61 14.80
N ALA A 148 -15.34 -11.86 15.26
CA ALA A 148 -16.58 -12.52 15.66
C ALA A 148 -17.10 -12.09 17.07
N ALA A 149 -16.26 -11.48 17.90
CA ALA A 149 -16.61 -11.12 19.29
C ALA A 149 -17.21 -9.72 19.47
N THR A 150 -17.39 -8.95 18.39
CA THR A 150 -17.98 -7.60 18.39
C THR A 150 -19.35 -7.52 17.70
N GLY A 151 -19.97 -8.66 17.40
CA GLY A 151 -21.34 -8.77 16.89
C GLY A 151 -22.39 -8.84 17.98
#